data_AF-A0A6A5X3Y5-F1
#
_entry.id   AF-A0A6A5X3Y5-F1
#
_cell.length_a   1.000
_cell.length_b   1.000
_cell.length_c   1.000
_cell.angle_alpha   90.00
_cell.angle_beta   90.00
_cell.angle_gamma   90.00
#
_symmetry.space_group_name_H-M   'P 1'
#
loop_
_entity.id
_entity.type
_entity.pdbx_description
1 polymer ?
#
loop_
_entity_poly.entity_id
_entity_poly.type
_entity_poly.pdbx_seq_one_letter_code
_entity_poly.pdbx_strand_id
1 'polypeptide(L)'
;SLGILLLELCFGRRLEDHPLRKRHPRGDPDSKQAFDLMAAMQWSKNVHDEGGSDYAMAVKWCFLGASSPDLNKSWRSEIITSVV
;
A
#
# COMPACT_ATOMS: atom_id res chain seq x y z
N SER A 1 3.46 -3.31 -4.99
CA SER A 1 3.41 -2.93 -3.56
C SER A 1 2.26 -3.68 -2.89
N LEU A 2 2.46 -4.23 -1.68
CA LEU A 2 1.42 -4.99 -0.95
C LEU A 2 0.18 -4.13 -0.67
N GLY A 3 0.35 -2.85 -0.30
CA GLY A 3 -0.78 -1.95 -0.05
C GLY A 3 -1.67 -1.76 -1.29
N ILE A 4 -1.09 -1.74 -2.49
CA ILE A 4 -1.85 -1.64 -3.74
C ILE A 4 -2.70 -2.90 -3.95
N LEU A 5 -2.11 -4.09 -3.76
CA LEU A 5 -2.85 -5.36 -3.92
C LEU A 5 -4.03 -5.44 -2.94
N LEU A 6 -3.86 -4.99 -1.70
CA LEU A 6 -4.96 -4.95 -0.73
C LEU A 6 -6.08 -3.99 -1.16
N LEU A 7 -5.77 -2.88 -1.82
CA LEU A 7 -6.78 -2.01 -2.42
C LEU A 7 -7.51 -2.71 -3.56
N GLU A 8 -6.78 -3.36 -4.45
CA GLU A 8 -7.37 -4.06 -5.59
C GLU A 8 -8.31 -5.19 -5.15
N LEU A 9 -7.95 -5.90 -4.08
CA LEU A 9 -8.81 -6.91 -3.45
C LEU A 9 -10.04 -6.30 -2.77
N CYS A 10 -9.88 -5.17 -2.06
CA CYS A 10 -10.97 -4.49 -1.36
C CYS A 10 -12.08 -4.03 -2.31
N PHE A 11 -11.69 -3.49 -3.48
CA PHE A 11 -12.61 -2.88 -4.42
C PHE A 11 -12.87 -3.74 -5.68
N GLY A 12 -12.22 -4.91 -5.78
CA GLY A 12 -12.34 -5.80 -6.95
C GLY A 12 -11.91 -5.14 -8.28
N ARG A 13 -11.02 -4.16 -8.24
CA ARG A 13 -10.62 -3.35 -9.42
C ARG A 13 -9.10 -3.16 -9.43
N ARG A 14 -8.48 -3.09 -10.60
CA ARG A 14 -7.06 -2.76 -10.72
C ARG A 14 -6.79 -1.27 -10.54
N LEU A 15 -5.65 -0.93 -9.94
CA LEU A 15 -5.21 0.47 -9.81
C LEU A 15 -5.04 1.13 -11.19
N GLU A 16 -4.57 0.39 -12.19
CA GLU A 16 -4.39 0.89 -13.56
C GLU A 16 -5.71 1.33 -14.21
N ASP A 17 -6.82 0.75 -13.80
CA ASP A 17 -8.17 1.09 -14.26
C ASP A 17 -8.79 2.24 -13.46
N HIS A 18 -8.17 2.62 -12.34
CA HIS A 18 -8.66 3.68 -11.47
C HIS A 18 -8.52 5.06 -12.15
N PRO A 19 -9.55 5.94 -12.07
CA PRO A 19 -9.52 7.27 -12.70
C PRO A 19 -8.30 8.12 -12.32
N LEU A 20 -7.85 7.99 -11.06
CA LEU A 20 -6.66 8.68 -10.54
C LEU A 20 -5.39 8.29 -11.30
N ARG A 21 -5.24 7.03 -11.71
CA ARG A 21 -4.06 6.57 -12.44
C ARG A 21 -4.11 6.93 -13.92
N LYS A 22 -5.30 6.88 -14.53
CA LYS A 22 -5.52 7.27 -15.94
C LYS A 22 -5.21 8.74 -16.21
N ARG A 23 -5.25 9.59 -15.16
CA ARG A 23 -4.92 11.01 -15.26
C ARG A 23 -3.41 11.29 -15.39
N HIS A 24 -2.55 10.30 -15.16
CA HIS A 24 -1.09 10.46 -15.22
C HIS A 24 -0.49 9.80 -16.46
N PRO A 25 0.43 10.47 -17.17
CA PRO A 25 1.11 9.89 -18.33
C PRO A 25 1.87 8.61 -17.94
N ARG A 26 2.02 7.70 -18.90
CA ARG A 26 2.95 6.56 -18.81
C ARG A 26 4.38 7.10 -18.98
N GLY A 27 4.86 7.87 -18.00
CA GLY A 27 6.21 8.41 -17.98
C GLY A 27 7.26 7.32 -17.69
N ASP A 28 8.47 7.78 -17.39
CA ASP A 28 9.61 6.95 -16.94
C ASP A 28 9.23 5.99 -15.78
N PRO A 29 9.83 4.79 -15.64
CA PRO A 29 9.42 3.77 -14.66
C PRO A 29 9.37 4.29 -13.22
N ASP A 30 10.33 5.13 -12.84
CA ASP A 30 10.40 5.71 -11.50
C ASP A 30 9.26 6.70 -11.26
N SER A 31 8.93 7.50 -12.28
CA SER A 31 7.78 8.41 -12.27
C SER A 31 6.48 7.62 -12.21
N LYS A 32 6.36 6.52 -12.97
CA LYS A 32 5.19 5.62 -12.93
C LYS A 32 4.95 5.10 -11.51
N GLN A 33 6.00 4.65 -10.83
CA GLN A 33 5.88 4.10 -9.48
C GLN A 33 5.45 5.17 -8.46
N ALA A 34 5.98 6.40 -8.57
CA ALA A 34 5.55 7.51 -7.74
C ALA A 34 4.07 7.89 -7.96
N PHE A 35 3.61 7.92 -9.21
CA PHE A 35 2.21 8.18 -9.54
C PHE A 35 1.28 7.06 -9.08
N ASP A 36 1.70 5.80 -9.19
CA ASP A 36 0.97 4.64 -8.69
C ASP A 36 0.79 4.73 -7.16
N LEU A 37 1.86 5.09 -6.44
CA LEU A 37 1.81 5.25 -4.98
C LEU A 37 0.90 6.40 -4.56
N MET A 38 0.98 7.55 -5.24
CA MET A 38 0.11 8.71 -4.95
C MET A 38 -1.36 8.36 -5.19
N ALA A 39 -1.68 7.71 -6.32
CA ALA A 39 -3.03 7.28 -6.63
C ALA A 39 -3.56 6.27 -5.60
N ALA A 40 -2.73 5.31 -5.19
CA ALA A 40 -3.07 4.32 -4.18
C ALA A 40 -3.30 4.93 -2.79
N MET A 41 -2.48 5.89 -2.37
CA MET A 41 -2.67 6.61 -1.09
C MET A 41 -3.96 7.44 -1.07
N GLN A 42 -4.34 8.04 -2.21
CA GLN A 42 -5.62 8.72 -2.30
C GLN A 42 -6.78 7.73 -2.25
N TRP A 43 -6.66 6.60 -2.97
CA TRP A 43 -7.68 5.57 -3.01
C TRP A 43 -7.89 4.87 -1.66
N SER A 44 -6.82 4.70 -0.87
CA SER A 44 -6.90 4.06 0.45
C SER A 44 -7.79 4.79 1.46
N LYS A 45 -8.11 6.06 1.22
CA LYS A 45 -9.02 6.83 2.07
C LYS A 45 -10.45 6.27 2.05
N ASN A 46 -10.83 5.60 0.97
CA ASN A 46 -12.18 5.06 0.79
C ASN A 46 -12.33 3.65 1.35
N VAL A 47 -11.24 3.04 1.85
CA VAL A 47 -11.23 1.64 2.30
C VAL A 47 -12.04 1.45 3.58
N HIS A 48 -12.13 2.49 4.42
CA HIS A 48 -12.86 2.42 5.68
C HIS A 48 -14.34 2.05 5.45
N ASP A 49 -14.95 2.59 4.39
CA ASP A 49 -16.36 2.42 4.10
C ASP A 49 -16.68 1.02 3.52
N GLU A 50 -15.73 0.39 2.83
CA GLU A 50 -15.91 -0.93 2.19
C GLU A 50 -15.36 -2.10 3.04
N GLY A 51 -14.14 -1.95 3.57
CA GLY A 51 -13.40 -3.01 4.28
C GLY A 51 -13.41 -2.86 5.80
N GLY A 52 -13.95 -1.77 6.34
CA GLY A 52 -13.96 -1.49 7.77
C GLY A 52 -12.62 -0.97 8.32
N SER A 53 -12.65 -0.60 9.60
CA SER A 53 -11.54 0.06 10.30
C SER A 53 -10.24 -0.75 10.31
N ASP A 54 -10.31 -2.04 10.64
CA ASP A 54 -9.13 -2.89 10.79
C ASP A 54 -8.40 -3.12 9.45
N TYR A 55 -9.17 -3.31 8.38
CA TYR A 55 -8.64 -3.45 7.04
C TYR A 55 -8.03 -2.14 6.53
N ALA A 56 -8.71 -1.01 6.75
CA ALA A 56 -8.17 0.32 6.42
C ALA A 56 -6.85 0.60 7.16
N MET A 57 -6.75 0.19 8.42
CA MET A 57 -5.52 0.31 9.19
C MET A 57 -4.40 -0.57 8.61
N ALA A 58 -4.67 -1.83 8.27
CA ALA A 58 -3.70 -2.73 7.64
C ALA A 58 -3.18 -2.19 6.30
N VAL A 59 -4.08 -1.66 5.46
CA VAL A 59 -3.71 -1.01 4.18
C VAL A 59 -2.81 0.19 4.43
N LYS A 60 -3.13 1.04 5.41
CA LYS A 60 -2.32 2.21 5.78
C LYS A 60 -0.93 1.81 6.29
N TRP A 61 -0.84 0.74 7.09
CA TRP A 61 0.44 0.17 7.54
C TRP A 61 1.31 -0.32 6.37
N CYS A 62 0.70 -0.88 5.32
CA CYS A 62 1.47 -1.31 4.14
C CYS A 62 2.12 -0.16 3.37
N PHE A 63 1.54 1.05 3.44
CA PHE A 63 2.12 2.24 2.81
C PHE A 63 3.11 2.99 3.72
N LEU A 64 2.81 3.10 5.02
CA LEU A 64 3.64 3.84 5.99
C LEU A 64 4.78 2.99 6.58
N GLY A 65 4.52 1.71 6.86
CA GLY A 65 5.47 0.78 7.47
C GLY A 65 6.64 0.40 6.56
N ALA A 66 6.52 0.65 5.25
CA ALA A 66 7.66 0.56 4.33
C ALA A 66 8.69 1.70 4.53
N SER A 67 8.31 2.77 5.23
CA SER A 67 9.14 3.97 5.43
C SER A 67 9.60 4.17 6.88
N SER A 68 9.19 3.32 7.83
CA SER A 68 9.59 3.47 9.24
C SER A 68 10.92 2.75 9.53
N PRO A 69 11.97 3.48 9.96
CA PRO A 69 13.29 2.90 10.23
C PRO A 69 13.29 1.94 11.44
N ASP A 70 12.37 2.10 12.39
CA ASP A 70 12.31 1.28 13.62
C ASP A 70 11.60 -0.07 13.45
N LEU A 71 10.63 -0.17 12.54
CA LEU A 71 9.82 -1.39 12.40
C LEU A 71 10.55 -2.49 11.62
N ASN A 72 11.68 -2.21 10.98
CA ASN A 72 12.33 -3.18 10.10
C ASN A 72 13.47 -3.95 10.79
N LYS A 73 13.85 -3.62 12.02
CA LYS A 73 15.01 -4.23 12.69
C LYS A 73 14.69 -5.07 13.93
N SER A 74 13.87 -4.60 14.87
CA SER A 74 13.78 -5.30 16.18
C SER A 74 12.99 -6.61 16.11
N TRP A 75 11.71 -6.57 15.71
CA TRP A 75 10.85 -7.76 15.76
C TRP A 75 11.27 -8.87 14.76
N ARG A 76 11.83 -8.49 13.61
CA ARG A 76 12.36 -9.47 12.63
C ARG A 76 13.61 -10.18 13.13
N SER A 77 14.48 -9.48 13.86
CA SER A 77 15.68 -10.07 14.45
C SER A 77 15.33 -10.96 15.64
N GLU A 78 14.37 -10.53 16.47
CA GLU A 78 13.89 -11.32 17.62
C GLU A 78 13.27 -12.65 17.17
N ILE A 79 12.46 -12.66 16.11
CA ILE A 79 11.90 -13.90 15.56
C ILE A 79 12.98 -14.89 15.14
N ILE A 80 14.06 -14.44 14.47
CA ILE A 80 15.14 -15.33 14.02
C ILE A 80 15.92 -15.90 15.22
N THR A 81 16.05 -15.12 16.30
CA THR A 81 16.81 -15.53 17.49
C THR A 81 16.03 -16.53 18.35
N SER A 82 14.69 -16.50 18.31
CA SER A 82 13.83 -17.39 19.10
C SER A 82 13.54 -18.76 18.48
N VAL A 83 14.13 -19.10 17.32
CA VAL A 83 13.98 -20.43 16.67
C VAL A 83 15.25 -21.28 16.75
N VAL A 84 16.12 -21.03 17.73
CA VAL A 84 17.28 -21.89 18.04
C VAL A 84 17.12 -22.52 19.40
#